data_AF-A0A7Y7CZX6-F1
#
_entry.id   AF-A0A7Y7CZX6-F1
#
_cell.length_a   1.000
_cell.length_b   1.000
_cell.length_c   1.000
_cell.angle_alpha   90.00
_cell.angle_beta   90.00
_cell.angle_gamma   90.00
#
_symmetry.space_group_name_H-M   'P 1'
#
loop_
_entity.id
_entity.type
_entity.pdbx_description
1 polymer ?
#
loop_
_entity_poly.entity_id
_entity_poly.type
_entity_poly.pdbx_seq_one_letter_code
_entity_poly.pdbx_strand_id
1 'polypeptide(L)'
;MHILLKSFAAIGTLAALTGCVSPEQFETAPVQLRTSKGIVTCQLYTKERVLWDRSIDRPASMTVQEADDICKREGYRQKIEG
;
A
#
# COMPACT_ATOMS: atom_id res chain seq x y z
N MET A 1 -33.80 35.33 30.45
CA MET A 1 -33.78 34.47 29.26
C MET A 1 -32.51 34.71 28.42
N HIS A 2 -31.30 34.56 28.97
CA HIS A 2 -30.06 34.82 28.20
C HIS A 2 -28.94 33.77 28.41
N ILE A 3 -29.19 32.71 29.17
CA ILE A 3 -28.15 31.72 29.53
C ILE A 3 -28.23 30.44 28.69
N LEU A 4 -29.25 30.29 27.83
CA LEU A 4 -29.45 29.10 26.98
C LEU A 4 -28.96 29.28 25.54
N LEU A 5 -28.17 30.31 25.25
CA LEU A 5 -27.72 30.65 23.89
C LEU A 5 -26.19 30.72 23.75
N LYS A 6 -25.44 29.98 24.57
CA LYS A 6 -23.95 30.03 24.54
C LYS A 6 -23.25 28.68 24.37
N SER A 7 -23.96 27.55 24.33
CA SER A 7 -23.32 26.23 24.41
C SER A 7 -23.37 25.38 23.14
N PHE A 8 -23.73 25.94 21.98
CA PHE A 8 -23.92 25.17 20.73
C PHE A 8 -22.94 25.50 19.60
N ALA A 9 -21.73 25.97 19.91
CA ALA A 9 -20.78 26.40 18.88
C ALA A 9 -19.40 25.72 18.97
N ALA A 10 -19.30 24.43 19.32
CA ALA A 10 -18.00 23.78 19.46
C ALA A 10 -17.93 22.28 19.09
N ILE A 11 -18.78 21.75 18.19
CA ILE A 11 -18.68 20.33 17.75
C ILE A 11 -18.90 20.20 16.23
N GLY A 12 -18.16 20.98 15.41
CA GLY A 12 -18.47 21.11 13.98
C GLY A 12 -17.37 20.79 12.96
N THR A 13 -16.13 20.47 13.35
CA THR A 13 -14.99 20.54 12.40
C THR A 13 -14.02 19.35 12.41
N LEU A 14 -14.44 18.14 12.80
CA LEU A 14 -13.57 16.95 12.76
C LEU A 14 -13.69 16.08 11.51
N ALA A 15 -14.56 16.39 10.54
CA ALA A 15 -14.88 15.48 9.44
C ALA A 15 -14.05 15.64 8.14
N ALA A 16 -13.08 16.56 8.06
CA ALA A 16 -12.51 16.99 6.77
C ALA A 16 -11.13 16.42 6.38
N LEU A 17 -10.58 15.41 7.08
CA LEU A 17 -9.20 14.95 6.84
C LEU A 17 -9.07 13.61 6.09
N THR A 18 -10.15 13.07 5.51
CA THR A 18 -10.02 11.87 4.65
C THR A 18 -9.58 12.26 3.24
N GLY A 19 -8.28 12.46 3.04
CA GLY A 19 -7.71 12.62 1.69
C GLY A 19 -7.75 11.28 0.94
N CYS A 20 -8.34 11.24 -0.25
CA CYS A 20 -8.24 10.09 -1.14
C CYS A 20 -6.80 10.02 -1.68
N VAL A 21 -6.09 8.93 -1.36
CA VAL A 21 -4.78 8.62 -1.93
C VAL A 21 -4.92 7.51 -2.97
N SER A 22 -4.32 7.71 -4.14
CA SER A 22 -4.26 6.69 -5.20
C SER A 22 -3.01 5.82 -4.98
N PRO A 23 -3.05 4.49 -5.09
CA PRO A 23 -1.85 3.67 -4.98
C PRO A 23 -0.79 3.98 -6.06
N GLU A 24 -1.22 4.38 -7.26
CA GLU A 24 -0.39 4.56 -8.46
C GLU A 24 0.71 5.62 -8.28
N GLN A 25 0.46 6.65 -7.47
CA GLN A 25 1.46 7.69 -7.12
C GLN A 25 2.59 7.16 -6.24
N PHE A 26 2.48 5.94 -5.72
CA PHE A 26 3.49 5.28 -4.89
C PHE A 26 4.17 4.11 -5.61
N GLU A 27 3.79 3.80 -6.84
CA GLU A 27 4.30 2.68 -7.61
C GLU A 27 5.73 2.93 -8.14
N THR A 28 6.58 1.91 -8.05
CA THR A 28 7.88 1.89 -8.73
C THR A 28 7.77 1.23 -10.10
N ALA A 29 8.86 1.22 -10.87
CA ALA A 29 8.96 0.35 -12.03
C ALA A 29 8.77 -1.13 -11.59
N PRO A 30 8.01 -1.95 -12.34
CA PRO A 30 7.84 -3.36 -12.03
C PRO A 30 9.18 -4.11 -12.02
N VAL A 31 9.31 -5.06 -11.08
CA VAL A 31 10.50 -5.91 -10.98
C VAL A 31 10.15 -7.36 -11.29
N GLN A 32 11.06 -8.05 -11.97
CA GLN A 32 10.90 -9.46 -12.30
C GLN A 32 11.82 -10.30 -11.42
N LEU A 33 11.23 -11.22 -10.66
CA LEU A 33 11.93 -12.10 -9.73
C LEU A 33 11.87 -13.53 -10.24
N ARG A 34 13.03 -14.15 -10.41
CA ARG A 34 13.13 -15.55 -10.79
C ARG A 34 12.97 -16.43 -9.55
N THR A 35 12.09 -17.42 -9.66
CA THR A 35 11.83 -18.42 -8.61
C THR A 35 11.94 -19.82 -9.19
N SER A 36 11.93 -20.85 -8.34
CA SER A 36 11.88 -22.25 -8.79
C SER A 36 10.60 -22.60 -9.56
N LYS A 37 9.50 -21.85 -9.37
CA LYS A 37 8.21 -22.07 -10.04
C LYS A 37 8.01 -21.21 -11.29
N GLY A 38 8.96 -20.32 -11.62
CA GLY A 38 8.87 -19.39 -12.75
C GLY A 38 9.15 -17.93 -12.35
N ILE A 39 8.84 -17.00 -13.25
CA ILE A 39 9.03 -15.57 -13.03
C ILE A 39 7.79 -14.99 -12.35
N VAL A 40 8.00 -14.17 -11.31
CA VAL A 40 6.97 -13.32 -10.70
C VAL A 40 7.28 -11.89 -11.09
N THR A 41 6.29 -11.18 -11.65
CA THR A 41 6.39 -9.74 -11.91
C THR A 41 5.69 -9.02 -10.77
N CYS A 42 6.44 -8.23 -10.02
CA CYS A 42 5.97 -7.50 -8.84
C CYS A 42 5.78 -6.03 -9.15
N GLN A 43 4.63 -5.50 -8.74
CA GLN A 43 4.47 -4.07 -8.50
C GLN A 43 4.90 -3.79 -7.06
N LEU A 44 6.01 -3.07 -6.91
CA LEU A 44 6.43 -2.55 -5.61
C LEU A 44 5.95 -1.12 -5.44
N TYR A 45 5.72 -0.75 -4.19
CA TYR A 45 5.41 0.60 -3.77
C TYR A 45 6.62 1.21 -3.06
N THR A 46 6.50 2.44 -2.56
CA THR A 46 7.59 3.10 -1.83
C THR A 46 8.04 2.27 -0.61
N LYS A 47 9.26 2.52 -0.12
CA LYS A 47 9.86 1.80 1.04
C LYS A 47 9.03 1.89 2.33
N GLU A 48 8.13 2.86 2.42
CA GLU A 48 7.19 3.07 3.53
C GLU A 48 5.85 2.33 3.33
N ARG A 49 5.68 1.64 2.20
CA ARG A 49 4.42 1.00 1.76
C ARG A 49 4.61 -0.45 1.29
N VAL A 50 5.67 -1.12 1.71
CA VAL A 50 5.97 -2.54 1.35
C VAL A 50 4.78 -3.49 1.51
N LEU A 51 3.89 -3.27 2.49
CA LEU A 51 2.71 -4.11 2.67
C LEU A 51 1.72 -4.07 1.50
N TRP A 52 1.81 -3.06 0.63
CA TRP A 52 1.01 -2.92 -0.58
C TRP A 52 1.61 -3.67 -1.78
N ASP A 53 2.87 -4.10 -1.68
CA ASP A 53 3.57 -4.82 -2.76
C ASP A 53 2.80 -6.08 -3.15
N ARG A 54 2.61 -6.24 -4.46
CA ARG A 54 1.75 -7.28 -5.02
C ARG A 54 2.28 -7.80 -6.34
N SER A 55 1.91 -9.04 -6.66
CA SER A 55 2.14 -9.63 -7.97
C SER A 55 1.18 -9.05 -9.00
N ILE A 56 1.71 -8.64 -10.15
CA ILE A 56 0.92 -8.24 -11.33
C ILE A 56 0.96 -9.30 -12.43
N ASP A 57 1.94 -10.20 -12.37
CA ASP A 57 1.97 -11.44 -13.15
C ASP A 57 2.69 -12.54 -12.34
N ARG A 58 2.25 -13.78 -12.52
CA ARG A 58 2.82 -14.95 -11.81
C ARG A 58 2.54 -16.25 -12.56
N PRO A 59 3.31 -17.33 -12.30
CA PRO A 59 3.01 -18.64 -12.85
C PRO A 59 1.66 -19.16 -12.36
N ALA A 60 0.97 -19.92 -13.20
CA ALA A 60 -0.33 -20.52 -12.86
C ALA A 60 -0.25 -21.51 -11.69
N SER A 61 0.93 -22.10 -11.45
CA SER A 61 1.22 -23.04 -10.35
C SER A 61 1.43 -22.36 -8.99
N MET A 62 1.47 -21.03 -8.94
CA MET A 62 1.69 -20.24 -7.72
C MET A 62 0.37 -19.59 -7.27
N THR A 63 0.09 -19.49 -5.98
CA THR A 63 -1.09 -18.73 -5.53
C THR A 63 -0.81 -17.23 -5.59
N VAL A 64 -1.87 -16.39 -5.59
CA VAL A 64 -1.71 -14.93 -5.49
C VAL A 64 -0.97 -14.57 -4.20
N GLN A 65 -1.37 -15.16 -3.07
CA GLN A 65 -0.75 -14.91 -1.78
C GLN A 65 0.75 -15.28 -1.77
N GLU A 66 1.11 -16.45 -2.33
CA GLU A 66 2.51 -16.86 -2.41
C GLU A 66 3.35 -15.86 -3.24
N ALA A 67 2.80 -15.39 -4.37
CA ALA A 67 3.45 -14.41 -5.23
C ALA A 67 3.56 -13.02 -4.56
N ASP A 68 2.51 -12.57 -3.87
CA ASP A 68 2.52 -11.29 -3.14
C ASP A 68 3.53 -11.32 -1.99
N ASP A 69 3.68 -12.45 -1.30
CA ASP A 69 4.68 -12.61 -0.25
C ASP A 69 6.11 -12.57 -0.81
N ILE A 70 6.33 -13.04 -2.05
CA ILE A 70 7.60 -12.86 -2.77
C ILE A 70 7.84 -11.37 -3.03
N CYS A 71 6.84 -10.64 -3.53
CA CYS A 71 6.94 -9.21 -3.82
C CYS A 71 7.22 -8.38 -2.56
N LYS A 72 6.54 -8.66 -1.45
CA LYS A 72 6.80 -7.98 -0.16
C LYS A 72 8.21 -8.25 0.37
N ARG A 73 8.71 -9.49 0.24
CA ARG A 73 10.10 -9.80 0.63
C ARG A 73 11.10 -8.98 -0.17
N GLU A 74 10.86 -8.80 -1.46
CA GLU A 74 11.69 -7.94 -2.30
C GLU A 74 11.60 -6.46 -1.87
N GLY A 75 10.41 -5.95 -1.58
CA GLY A 75 10.25 -4.59 -1.04
C GLY A 75 11.00 -4.38 0.28
N TYR A 76 10.94 -5.35 1.20
CA TYR A 76 11.73 -5.31 2.44
C TYR A 76 13.24 -5.36 2.17
N ARG A 77 13.69 -6.17 1.21
CA ARG A 77 15.11 -6.24 0.82
C ARG A 77 15.59 -4.88 0.32
N GLN A 78 14.86 -4.25 -0.61
CA GLN A 78 15.20 -2.92 -1.14
C GLN A 78 15.15 -1.81 -0.08
N LYS A 79 14.25 -1.93 0.91
CA LYS A 79 14.18 -1.01 2.03
C LYS A 79 15.42 -1.07 2.93
N ILE A 80 15.99 -2.26 3.14
CA ILE A 80 17.16 -2.47 3.99
C ILE A 80 18.45 -2.04 3.26
N GLU A 81 18.54 -2.30 1.96
CA GLU A 81 19.78 -2.12 1.19
C GLU A 81 20.01 -0.70 0.66
N GLY A 82 19.01 0.19 0.66
CA GLY A 82 19.17 1.55 0.14
C GLY A 82 18.56 2.60 1.04
#